data_AF-A0A840J024-F1
#
_entry.id   AF-A0A840J024-F1
#
_cell.length_a   1.000
_cell.length_b   1.000
_cell.length_c   1.000
_cell.angle_alpha   90.00
_cell.angle_beta   90.00
_cell.angle_gamma   90.00
#
_symmetry.space_group_name_H-M   'P 1'
#
loop_
_entity.id
_entity.type
_entity.pdbx_description
1 polymer ?
#
loop_
_entity_poly.entity_id
_entity_poly.type
_entity_poly.pdbx_seq_one_letter_code
_entity_poly.pdbx_strand_id
1 'polypeptide(L)'
;MNVDGQLGEFLRARRDRVGPEDVGLPAYPERRRVAGLRREELAQLAGVSVSYYTRLEQGQSVNASGAILDALARALRLDSHERDHLRELAARRPRQQRRPAEERLDPSTRDLMRSFGTTPVLVLGRRTDVLAWNPLGHALLAGHLDRDAPDCPDDRPNLARLLFLDPHTRDLYVDWPRKARAMVGNLRLVAGRHPEDALLAALIGELSMKSPEFVALWADHRVKPCEADAYELRHPLVGAVTVAQQVLLPARTPEQSLIVVTTAEGSASENAVRLLGRSALET
;
A
#
# COMPACT_ATOMS: atom_id res chain seq x y z
N MET A 1 -12.31 2.24 4.99
CA MET A 1 -13.62 1.93 4.37
C MET A 1 -13.45 2.13 2.88
N ASN A 2 -13.48 1.05 2.11
CA ASN A 2 -13.25 1.09 0.67
C ASN A 2 -14.49 1.68 -0.03
N VAL A 3 -14.33 2.74 -0.81
CA VAL A 3 -15.43 3.43 -1.50
C VAL A 3 -16.03 2.55 -2.61
N ASP A 4 -15.26 1.59 -3.13
CA ASP A 4 -15.65 0.69 -4.22
C ASP A 4 -16.75 -0.34 -3.83
N GLY A 5 -17.00 -0.54 -2.53
CA GLY A 5 -17.99 -1.50 -2.02
C GLY A 5 -19.40 -0.94 -1.82
N GLN A 6 -19.60 0.38 -1.86
CA GLN A 6 -20.86 1.00 -1.41
C GLN A 6 -22.07 0.62 -2.27
N LEU A 7 -21.91 0.51 -3.59
CA LEU A 7 -22.97 0.04 -4.48
C LEU A 7 -23.32 -1.43 -4.21
N GLY A 8 -22.30 -2.29 -4.02
CA GLY A 8 -22.49 -3.71 -3.76
C GLY A 8 -23.16 -3.96 -2.40
N GLU A 9 -22.74 -3.23 -1.36
CA GLU A 9 -23.34 -3.26 -0.03
C GLU A 9 -24.80 -2.79 -0.07
N PHE A 10 -25.09 -1.70 -0.78
CA PHE A 10 -26.45 -1.21 -0.96
C PHE A 10 -27.34 -2.26 -1.65
N LEU A 11 -26.87 -2.85 -2.75
CA LEU A 11 -27.61 -3.88 -3.49
C LEU A 11 -27.87 -5.12 -2.62
N ARG A 12 -26.87 -5.57 -1.85
CA ARG A 12 -27.02 -6.70 -0.93
C ARG A 12 -28.05 -6.41 0.16
N ALA A 13 -27.93 -5.26 0.82
CA ALA A 13 -28.84 -4.85 1.89
C ALA A 13 -30.29 -4.72 1.42
N ARG A 14 -30.51 -4.28 0.17
CA ARG A 14 -31.84 -4.20 -0.43
C ARG A 14 -32.37 -5.57 -0.83
N ARG A 15 -31.53 -6.42 -1.42
CA ARG A 15 -31.92 -7.79 -1.80
C ARG A 15 -32.37 -8.61 -0.60
N ASP A 16 -31.68 -8.46 0.54
CA ASP A 16 -31.99 -9.19 1.76
C ASP A 16 -33.31 -8.73 2.44
N ARG A 17 -33.89 -7.60 2.02
CA ARG A 17 -35.15 -7.04 2.55
C ARG A 17 -36.39 -7.38 1.73
N VAL A 18 -36.23 -7.81 0.48
CA VAL A 18 -37.36 -8.14 -0.40
C VAL A 18 -37.66 -9.63 -0.29
N GLY A 19 -38.89 -9.99 0.09
CA GLY A 19 -39.34 -11.38 0.12
C GLY A 19 -39.67 -11.90 -1.28
N PRO A 20 -39.54 -13.21 -1.54
CA PRO A 20 -39.96 -13.80 -2.81
C PRO A 20 -41.47 -13.61 -3.06
N GLU A 21 -42.30 -13.67 -2.03
CA GLU A 21 -43.74 -13.42 -2.11
C GLU A 21 -44.08 -12.00 -2.58
N ASP A 22 -43.26 -11.00 -2.21
CA ASP A 22 -43.45 -9.59 -2.57
C ASP A 22 -43.28 -9.33 -4.07
N VAL A 23 -42.70 -10.29 -4.78
CA VAL A 23 -42.40 -10.24 -6.22
C VAL A 23 -43.03 -11.41 -6.98
N GLY A 24 -44.00 -12.10 -6.36
CA GLY A 24 -44.78 -13.16 -6.99
C GLY A 24 -44.02 -14.48 -7.22
N LEU A 25 -42.90 -14.69 -6.51
CA LEU A 25 -42.16 -15.94 -6.53
C LEU A 25 -42.65 -16.88 -5.41
N PRO A 26 -42.70 -18.20 -5.66
CA PRO A 26 -43.09 -19.16 -4.64
C PRO A 26 -42.07 -19.20 -3.48
N ALA A 27 -42.56 -18.92 -2.28
CA ALA A 27 -41.80 -19.14 -1.06
C ALA A 27 -41.79 -20.65 -0.75
N TYR A 28 -40.72 -21.35 -1.11
CA TYR A 28 -40.48 -22.73 -0.65
C TYR A 28 -39.66 -22.69 0.65
N PRO A 29 -40.26 -22.91 1.83
CA PRO A 29 -39.60 -22.69 3.12
C PRO A 29 -38.58 -23.77 3.49
N GLU A 30 -38.65 -24.98 2.91
CA GLU A 30 -37.98 -26.14 3.51
C GLU A 30 -36.43 -26.16 3.41
N ARG A 31 -35.78 -25.27 2.64
CA ARG A 31 -34.28 -25.18 2.56
C ARG A 31 -33.73 -23.79 2.21
N ARG A 32 -34.40 -22.69 2.56
CA ARG A 32 -33.91 -21.33 2.20
C ARG A 32 -32.88 -20.82 3.23
N ARG A 33 -31.65 -20.52 2.78
CA ARG A 33 -30.52 -20.05 3.63
C ARG A 33 -30.35 -18.53 3.69
N VAL A 34 -31.13 -17.76 2.93
CA VAL A 34 -31.05 -16.30 2.83
C VAL A 34 -32.38 -15.66 3.19
N ALA A 35 -32.34 -14.51 3.87
CA ALA A 35 -33.53 -13.84 4.43
C ALA A 35 -34.46 -13.25 3.36
N GLY A 36 -33.90 -12.75 2.24
CA GLY A 36 -34.65 -12.17 1.14
C GLY A 36 -34.49 -12.94 -0.17
N LEU A 37 -34.43 -12.20 -1.29
CA LEU A 37 -34.21 -12.76 -2.61
C LEU A 37 -32.82 -13.39 -2.74
N ARG A 38 -32.75 -14.53 -3.44
CA ARG A 38 -31.48 -15.10 -3.92
C ARG A 38 -30.93 -14.26 -5.07
N ARG A 39 -29.63 -14.38 -5.34
CA ARG A 39 -29.00 -13.68 -6.48
C ARG A 39 -29.61 -14.12 -7.81
N GLU A 40 -29.96 -15.40 -7.92
CA GLU A 40 -30.62 -15.98 -9.09
C GLU A 40 -32.01 -15.40 -9.32
N GLU A 41 -32.80 -15.30 -8.24
CA GLU A 41 -34.17 -14.76 -8.27
C GLU A 41 -34.17 -13.29 -8.68
N LEU A 42 -33.29 -12.48 -8.09
CA LEU A 42 -33.20 -11.07 -8.43
C LEU A 42 -32.67 -10.84 -9.86
N ALA A 43 -31.68 -11.62 -10.29
CA ALA A 43 -31.15 -11.53 -11.64
C ALA A 43 -32.23 -11.86 -12.69
N GLN A 44 -33.05 -12.88 -12.42
CA GLN A 44 -34.20 -13.24 -13.25
C GLN A 44 -35.22 -12.08 -13.32
N LEU A 45 -35.60 -11.51 -12.18
CA LEU A 45 -36.56 -10.40 -12.12
C LEU A 45 -36.05 -9.13 -12.82
N ALA A 46 -34.74 -8.88 -12.75
CA ALA A 46 -34.12 -7.73 -13.40
C ALA A 46 -33.73 -7.99 -14.87
N GLY A 47 -33.93 -9.20 -15.39
CA GLY A 47 -33.58 -9.55 -16.77
C GLY A 47 -32.08 -9.51 -17.06
N VAL A 48 -31.24 -9.81 -16.06
CA VAL A 48 -29.77 -9.84 -16.18
C VAL A 48 -29.24 -11.24 -15.86
N SER A 49 -28.00 -11.55 -16.27
CA SER A 49 -27.39 -12.82 -15.88
C SER A 49 -27.02 -12.84 -14.39
N VAL A 50 -27.11 -14.01 -13.76
CA VAL A 50 -26.71 -14.21 -12.35
C VAL A 50 -25.25 -13.81 -12.13
N SER A 51 -24.38 -14.14 -13.09
CA SER A 51 -22.96 -13.79 -13.06
C SER A 51 -22.73 -12.28 -13.18
N TYR A 52 -23.56 -11.56 -13.95
CA TYR A 52 -23.52 -10.11 -14.03
C TYR A 52 -23.93 -9.46 -12.71
N TYR A 53 -25.07 -9.87 -12.14
CA TYR A 53 -25.53 -9.35 -10.85
C TYR A 53 -24.54 -9.66 -9.72
N THR A 54 -23.96 -10.86 -9.70
CA THR A 54 -22.95 -11.25 -8.68
C THR A 54 -21.73 -10.34 -8.72
N ARG A 55 -21.21 -10.01 -9.91
CA ARG A 55 -20.09 -9.06 -10.05
C ARG A 55 -20.47 -7.64 -9.62
N LEU A 56 -21.70 -7.22 -9.87
CA LEU A 56 -22.20 -5.90 -9.43
C LEU A 56 -22.29 -5.82 -7.89
N GLU A 57 -22.80 -6.87 -7.24
CA GLU A 57 -22.87 -6.94 -5.77
C GLU A 57 -21.48 -7.07 -5.10
N GLN A 58 -20.48 -7.59 -5.80
CA GLN A 58 -19.10 -7.69 -5.33
C GLN A 58 -18.24 -6.45 -5.63
N GLY A 59 -18.80 -5.42 -6.27
CA GLY A 59 -18.04 -4.22 -6.68
C GLY A 59 -17.07 -4.45 -7.84
N GLN A 60 -17.22 -5.55 -8.57
CA GLN A 60 -16.33 -5.97 -9.68
C GLN A 60 -16.88 -5.59 -11.07
N SER A 61 -18.09 -5.06 -11.16
CA SER A 61 -18.70 -4.58 -12.40
C SER A 61 -19.09 -3.11 -12.27
N VAL A 62 -18.70 -2.29 -13.25
CA VAL A 62 -18.59 -0.84 -13.08
C VAL A 62 -19.35 -0.02 -14.12
N ASN A 63 -20.21 -0.67 -14.91
CA ASN A 63 -21.00 -0.02 -15.97
C ASN A 63 -22.39 -0.67 -16.09
N ALA A 64 -23.25 -0.49 -15.08
CA ALA A 64 -24.67 -0.74 -15.23
C ALA A 64 -25.29 0.41 -16.01
N SER A 65 -25.91 0.13 -17.16
CA SER A 65 -26.64 1.14 -17.91
C SER A 65 -27.84 1.65 -17.09
N GLY A 66 -28.35 2.85 -17.42
CA GLY A 66 -29.57 3.38 -16.78
C GLY A 66 -30.74 2.39 -16.83
N ALA A 67 -30.89 1.68 -17.94
CA ALA A 67 -31.90 0.63 -18.10
C ALA A 67 -31.73 -0.54 -17.11
N ILE A 68 -30.48 -0.97 -16.85
CA ILE A 68 -30.16 -2.02 -15.87
C ILE A 68 -30.43 -1.53 -14.45
N LEU A 69 -30.05 -0.29 -14.11
CA LEU A 69 -30.31 0.30 -12.80
C LEU A 69 -31.82 0.42 -12.53
N ASP A 70 -32.59 0.84 -13.54
CA ASP A 70 -34.04 0.91 -13.44
C ASP A 70 -34.67 -0.49 -13.29
N ALA A 71 -34.14 -1.50 -13.98
CA ALA A 71 -34.59 -2.89 -13.83
C ALA A 71 -34.31 -3.45 -12.43
N LEU A 72 -33.10 -3.21 -11.90
CA LEU A 72 -32.75 -3.57 -10.54
C LEU A 72 -33.60 -2.84 -9.51
N ALA A 73 -33.84 -1.55 -9.69
CA ALA A 73 -34.69 -0.76 -8.81
C ALA A 73 -36.15 -1.25 -8.78
N ARG A 74 -36.68 -1.69 -9.94
CA ARG A 74 -38.01 -2.32 -10.02
C ARG A 74 -38.03 -3.66 -9.29
N ALA A 75 -37.05 -4.52 -9.56
CA ALA A 75 -36.97 -5.84 -8.95
C ALA A 75 -36.76 -5.79 -7.43
N LEU A 76 -36.04 -4.79 -6.94
CA LEU A 76 -35.84 -4.51 -5.50
C LEU A 76 -36.95 -3.66 -4.87
N ARG A 77 -37.97 -3.27 -5.64
CA ARG A 77 -39.07 -2.40 -5.20
C ARG A 77 -38.62 -1.12 -4.47
N LEU A 78 -37.52 -0.53 -4.93
CA LEU A 78 -36.95 0.68 -4.32
C LEU A 78 -37.93 1.85 -4.40
N ASP A 79 -37.93 2.73 -3.40
CA ASP A 79 -38.67 3.99 -3.46
C ASP A 79 -37.96 5.06 -4.31
N SER A 80 -38.52 6.27 -4.41
CA SER A 80 -37.91 7.36 -5.20
C SER A 80 -36.54 7.78 -4.66
N HIS A 81 -36.37 7.88 -3.34
CA HIS A 81 -35.12 8.30 -2.73
C HIS A 81 -34.03 7.23 -2.88
N GLU A 82 -34.40 5.97 -2.73
CA GLU A 82 -33.52 4.81 -2.91
C GLU A 82 -33.10 4.62 -4.37
N ARG A 83 -33.97 4.96 -5.33
CA ARG A 83 -33.63 5.01 -6.76
C ARG A 83 -32.60 6.08 -7.07
N ASP A 84 -32.78 7.27 -6.51
CA ASP A 84 -31.82 8.36 -6.70
C ASP A 84 -30.47 8.03 -6.06
N HIS A 85 -30.48 7.43 -4.86
CA HIS A 85 -29.28 6.96 -4.21
C HIS A 85 -28.59 5.83 -4.99
N LEU A 86 -29.34 4.87 -5.54
CA LEU A 86 -28.79 3.83 -6.41
C LEU A 86 -28.08 4.43 -7.62
N ARG A 87 -28.69 5.44 -8.26
CA ARG A 87 -28.12 6.15 -9.41
C ARG A 87 -26.87 6.93 -9.02
N GLU A 88 -26.87 7.58 -7.86
CA GLU A 88 -25.70 8.27 -7.34
C GLU A 88 -24.54 7.29 -7.08
N LEU A 89 -24.81 6.16 -6.42
CA LEU A 89 -23.83 5.11 -6.16
C LEU A 89 -23.30 4.48 -7.45
N ALA A 90 -24.13 4.31 -8.47
CA ALA A 90 -23.72 3.79 -9.78
C ALA A 90 -22.98 4.82 -10.64
N ALA A 91 -23.25 6.12 -10.45
CA ALA A 91 -22.57 7.21 -11.12
C ALA A 91 -21.17 7.49 -10.53
N ARG A 92 -20.93 7.07 -9.28
CA ARG A 92 -19.59 7.00 -8.68
C ARG A 92 -18.77 5.94 -9.42
N ARG A 93 -18.13 6.36 -10.51
CA ARG A 93 -17.13 5.54 -11.19
C ARG A 93 -16.07 5.16 -10.16
N PRO A 94 -15.74 3.87 -9.96
CA PRO A 94 -14.41 3.55 -9.46
C PRO A 94 -13.47 4.22 -10.45
N ARG A 95 -12.72 5.21 -9.96
CA ARG A 95 -11.71 5.84 -10.78
C ARG A 95 -10.80 4.70 -11.18
N GLN A 96 -10.72 4.42 -12.49
CA GLN A 96 -9.66 3.56 -13.01
C GLN A 96 -8.39 4.09 -12.35
N GLN A 97 -7.78 3.28 -11.49
CA GLN A 97 -6.51 3.64 -10.88
C GLN A 97 -5.54 3.73 -12.05
N ARG A 98 -5.40 4.94 -12.61
CA ARG A 98 -4.42 5.22 -13.65
C ARG A 98 -3.10 4.84 -13.04
N ARG A 99 -2.33 3.97 -13.72
CA ARG A 99 -0.98 3.61 -13.28
C ARG A 99 -0.25 4.92 -12.96
N PRO A 100 0.05 5.18 -11.68
CA PRO A 100 0.61 6.46 -11.31
C PRO A 100 1.98 6.63 -11.97
N ALA A 101 2.36 7.89 -12.21
CA ALA A 101 3.64 8.20 -12.83
C ALA A 101 4.80 7.56 -12.06
N GLU A 102 5.83 7.18 -12.80
CA GLU A 102 7.10 6.71 -12.26
C GLU A 102 7.68 7.78 -11.33
N GLU A 103 8.20 7.35 -10.16
CA GLU A 103 8.87 8.26 -9.24
C GLU A 103 10.26 8.57 -9.78
N ARG A 104 10.59 9.85 -9.90
CA ARG A 104 11.88 10.32 -10.40
C ARG A 104 12.54 11.17 -9.34
N LEU A 105 13.84 10.97 -9.16
CA LEU A 105 14.64 11.80 -8.27
C LEU A 105 14.69 13.23 -8.81
N ASP A 106 14.35 14.18 -7.95
CA ASP A 106 14.46 15.59 -8.30
C ASP A 106 15.94 16.02 -8.33
N PRO A 107 16.37 16.81 -9.34
CA PRO A 107 17.77 17.21 -9.46
C PRO A 107 18.30 17.96 -8.24
N SER A 108 17.52 18.85 -7.63
CA SER A 108 17.95 19.59 -6.44
C SER A 108 18.06 18.67 -5.22
N THR A 109 17.20 17.65 -5.13
CA THR A 109 17.30 16.62 -4.09
C THR A 109 18.54 15.74 -4.28
N ARG A 110 18.90 15.43 -5.54
CA ARG A 110 20.15 14.73 -5.88
C ARG A 110 21.38 15.53 -5.47
N ASP A 111 21.40 16.83 -5.77
CA ASP A 111 22.52 17.70 -5.41
C ASP A 111 22.64 17.87 -3.89
N LEU A 112 21.52 17.97 -3.18
CA LEU A 112 21.50 17.94 -1.72
C LEU A 112 22.10 16.64 -1.18
N MET A 113 21.67 15.47 -1.68
CA MET A 113 22.26 14.18 -1.28
C MET A 113 23.77 14.14 -1.49
N ARG A 114 24.28 14.67 -2.62
CA ARG A 114 25.72 14.73 -2.91
C ARG A 114 26.51 15.63 -1.96
N SER A 115 25.86 16.61 -1.33
CA SER A 115 26.52 17.50 -0.35
C SER A 115 26.87 16.80 0.97
N PHE A 116 26.23 15.66 1.27
CA PHE A 116 26.53 14.83 2.43
C PHE A 116 27.78 13.98 2.16
N GLY A 117 28.96 14.59 2.34
CA GLY A 117 30.26 14.00 2.01
C GLY A 117 30.48 12.61 2.62
N THR A 118 30.65 12.52 3.94
CA THR A 118 30.94 11.26 4.66
C THR A 118 29.76 10.77 5.50
N THR A 119 28.55 11.25 5.24
CA THR A 119 27.35 10.84 5.96
C THR A 119 26.53 9.94 5.06
N PRO A 120 26.17 8.71 5.46
CA PRO A 120 25.33 7.84 4.66
C PRO A 120 23.95 8.46 4.42
N VAL A 121 23.51 8.47 3.15
CA VAL A 121 22.21 9.02 2.74
C VAL A 121 21.58 8.18 1.64
N LEU A 122 20.26 8.01 1.72
CA LEU A 122 19.43 7.53 0.63
C LEU A 122 18.20 8.43 0.43
N VAL A 123 17.69 8.47 -0.79
CA VAL A 123 16.47 9.19 -1.17
C VAL A 123 15.39 8.18 -1.47
N LEU A 124 14.24 8.32 -0.83
CA LEU A 124 13.07 7.50 -1.04
C LEU A 124 11.96 8.29 -1.73
N GLY A 125 11.25 7.62 -2.63
CA GLY A 125 9.94 8.05 -3.12
C GLY A 125 8.85 7.78 -2.09
N ARG A 126 7.63 8.22 -2.40
CA ARG A 126 6.44 8.07 -1.54
C ARG A 126 6.13 6.61 -1.24
N ARG A 127 6.41 5.70 -2.18
CA ARG A 127 6.19 4.25 -2.02
C ARG A 127 7.36 3.53 -1.37
N THR A 128 8.35 4.27 -0.89
CA THR A 128 9.62 3.76 -0.36
C THR A 128 10.52 3.12 -1.42
N ASP A 129 10.28 3.41 -2.71
CA ASP A 129 11.23 3.12 -3.78
C ASP A 129 12.51 3.92 -3.54
N VAL A 130 13.67 3.27 -3.63
CA VAL A 130 14.96 3.92 -3.47
C VAL A 130 15.32 4.63 -4.77
N LEU A 131 15.19 5.96 -4.77
CA LEU A 131 15.44 6.80 -5.94
C LEU A 131 16.94 7.09 -6.16
N ALA A 132 17.71 7.07 -5.07
CA ALA A 132 19.17 7.08 -5.08
C ALA A 132 19.72 6.78 -3.69
N TRP A 133 21.02 6.49 -3.63
CA TRP A 133 21.84 6.50 -2.43
C TRP A 133 23.20 7.12 -2.75
N ASN A 134 23.84 7.73 -1.76
CA ASN A 134 25.26 8.03 -1.88
C ASN A 134 26.08 6.74 -1.62
N PRO A 135 27.39 6.71 -1.97
CA PRO A 135 28.19 5.48 -1.89
C PRO A 135 28.18 4.86 -0.49
N LEU A 136 28.23 5.69 0.55
CA LEU A 136 28.23 5.23 1.93
C LEU A 136 26.85 4.76 2.41
N GLY A 137 25.77 5.38 1.92
CA GLY A 137 24.39 4.95 2.17
C GLY A 137 24.10 3.58 1.55
N HIS A 138 24.58 3.36 0.32
CA HIS A 138 24.56 2.05 -0.33
C HIS A 138 25.35 1.02 0.47
N ALA A 139 26.62 1.31 0.77
CA ALA A 139 27.49 0.39 1.50
C ALA A 139 26.90 -0.01 2.86
N LEU A 140 26.31 0.95 3.60
CA LEU A 140 25.80 0.72 4.96
C LEU A 140 24.49 -0.09 5.00
N LEU A 141 23.60 0.09 4.02
CA LEU A 141 22.22 -0.42 4.11
C LEU A 141 21.85 -1.40 3.00
N ALA A 142 22.61 -1.44 1.90
CA ALA A 142 22.26 -2.14 0.68
C ALA A 142 23.48 -2.72 -0.06
N GLY A 143 24.61 -2.95 0.63
CA GLY A 143 25.86 -3.39 0.00
C GLY A 143 25.80 -4.75 -0.73
N HIS A 144 24.72 -5.51 -0.56
CA HIS A 144 24.45 -6.75 -1.29
C HIS A 144 23.74 -6.53 -2.65
N LEU A 145 23.28 -5.31 -2.92
CA LEU A 145 22.62 -4.94 -4.17
C LEU A 145 23.61 -4.24 -5.10
N ASP A 146 23.31 -4.25 -6.40
CA ASP A 146 24.01 -3.40 -7.36
C ASP A 146 23.86 -1.92 -6.97
N ARG A 147 24.96 -1.18 -7.02
CA ARG A 147 25.00 0.24 -6.68
C ARG A 147 24.15 1.08 -7.64
N ASP A 148 24.02 0.66 -8.89
CA ASP A 148 23.25 1.37 -9.90
C ASP A 148 21.79 0.86 -10.01
N ALA A 149 21.37 -0.06 -9.13
CA ALA A 149 20.00 -0.59 -9.09
C ALA A 149 18.90 0.49 -9.05
N PRO A 150 19.06 1.67 -8.39
CA PRO A 150 18.06 2.73 -8.44
C PRO A 150 17.75 3.26 -9.85
N ASP A 151 18.70 3.16 -10.76
CA ASP A 151 18.60 3.66 -12.13
C ASP A 151 17.82 2.71 -13.06
N CYS A 152 17.42 1.54 -12.58
CA CYS A 152 16.52 0.62 -13.27
C CYS A 152 15.09 0.74 -12.70
N PRO A 153 14.15 1.45 -13.36
CA PRO A 153 12.82 1.68 -12.78
C PRO A 153 11.98 0.42 -12.55
N ASP A 154 12.14 -0.59 -13.41
CA ASP A 154 11.34 -1.82 -13.35
C ASP A 154 11.80 -2.77 -12.24
N ASP A 155 13.06 -2.69 -11.82
CA ASP A 155 13.67 -3.52 -10.77
C ASP A 155 14.24 -2.66 -9.62
N ARG A 156 13.70 -1.46 -9.46
CA ARG A 156 14.19 -0.51 -8.47
C ARG A 156 14.05 -1.09 -7.06
N PRO A 157 15.09 -1.03 -6.21
CA PRO A 157 14.99 -1.45 -4.82
C PRO A 157 13.88 -0.69 -4.10
N ASN A 158 13.06 -1.40 -3.35
CA ASN A 158 12.01 -0.81 -2.52
C ASN A 158 12.28 -1.15 -1.06
N LEU A 159 12.39 -0.15 -0.20
CA LEU A 159 12.83 -0.35 1.19
C LEU A 159 11.83 -1.20 2.00
N ALA A 160 10.53 -1.11 1.72
CA ALA A 160 9.56 -2.00 2.34
C ALA A 160 9.73 -3.45 1.86
N ARG A 161 9.96 -3.69 0.56
CA ARG A 161 10.28 -5.04 0.05
C ARG A 161 11.54 -5.59 0.70
N LEU A 162 12.61 -4.80 0.73
CA LEU A 162 13.87 -5.22 1.35
C LEU A 162 13.64 -5.60 2.82
N LEU A 163 12.94 -4.76 3.58
CA LEU A 163 12.73 -5.01 4.99
C LEU A 163 11.92 -6.29 5.29
N PHE A 164 10.94 -6.63 4.46
CA PHE A 164 10.04 -7.76 4.73
C PHE A 164 10.37 -9.04 3.96
N LEU A 165 11.04 -8.93 2.81
CA LEU A 165 11.24 -10.04 1.86
C LEU A 165 12.71 -10.35 1.57
N ASP A 166 13.65 -9.48 1.96
CA ASP A 166 15.08 -9.74 1.81
C ASP A 166 15.71 -10.18 3.15
N PRO A 167 16.22 -11.43 3.24
CA PRO A 167 16.91 -11.91 4.43
C PRO A 167 18.11 -11.05 4.84
N HIS A 168 18.86 -10.48 3.88
CA HIS A 168 20.04 -9.69 4.20
C HIS A 168 19.67 -8.43 4.99
N THR A 169 18.68 -7.68 4.50
CA THR A 169 18.15 -6.49 5.17
C THR A 169 17.48 -6.84 6.49
N ARG A 170 16.82 -8.01 6.58
CA ARG A 170 16.23 -8.48 7.84
C ARG A 170 17.31 -8.71 8.91
N ASP A 171 18.37 -9.41 8.57
CA ASP A 171 19.46 -9.76 9.50
C ASP A 171 20.31 -8.55 9.90
N LEU A 172 20.35 -7.53 9.03
CA LEU A 172 21.01 -6.26 9.28
C LEU A 172 20.47 -5.56 10.54
N TYR A 173 19.16 -5.60 10.82
CA TYR A 173 18.59 -4.92 11.99
C TYR A 173 18.54 -5.86 13.20
N VAL A 174 19.16 -5.48 14.33
CA VAL A 174 19.09 -6.25 15.58
C VAL A 174 17.65 -6.31 16.10
N ASP A 175 16.99 -5.15 16.19
CA ASP A 175 15.56 -5.03 16.49
C ASP A 175 14.77 -4.78 15.19
N TRP A 176 14.78 -5.79 14.32
CA TRP A 176 13.97 -5.80 13.10
C TRP A 176 12.47 -5.53 13.38
N PRO A 177 11.81 -6.13 14.39
CA PRO A 177 10.40 -5.87 14.66
C PRO A 177 10.07 -4.40 14.90
N ARG A 178 10.98 -3.63 15.52
CA ARG A 178 10.79 -2.18 15.67
C ARG A 178 10.90 -1.44 14.34
N LYS A 179 11.88 -1.76 13.49
CA LYS A 179 12.00 -1.18 12.14
C LYS A 179 10.79 -1.51 11.26
N ALA A 180 10.33 -2.76 11.30
CA ALA A 180 9.15 -3.24 10.58
C ALA A 180 7.87 -2.47 10.97
N ARG A 181 7.67 -2.24 12.28
CA ARG A 181 6.55 -1.41 12.77
C ARG A 181 6.61 0.02 12.25
N ALA A 182 7.78 0.67 12.28
CA ALA A 182 7.94 2.01 11.74
C ALA A 182 7.60 2.07 10.24
N MET A 183 8.04 1.08 9.47
CA MET A 183 7.74 0.97 8.03
C MET A 183 6.23 0.80 7.78
N VAL A 184 5.56 -0.10 8.51
CA VAL A 184 4.10 -0.30 8.40
C VAL A 184 3.33 0.97 8.76
N GLY A 185 3.76 1.67 9.82
CA GLY A 185 3.18 2.97 10.20
C GLY A 185 3.29 4.00 9.07
N ASN A 186 4.45 4.08 8.41
CA ASN A 186 4.66 4.95 7.26
C ASN A 186 3.77 4.56 6.06
N LEU A 187 3.75 3.28 5.66
CA LEU A 187 2.95 2.81 4.53
C LEU A 187 1.45 3.08 4.73
N ARG A 188 0.93 2.94 5.96
CA ARG A 188 -0.45 3.30 6.27
C ARG A 188 -0.72 4.79 6.11
N LEU A 189 0.19 5.63 6.59
CA LEU A 189 0.07 7.08 6.44
C LEU A 189 0.01 7.47 4.95
N VAL A 190 0.90 6.92 4.14
CA VAL A 190 0.94 7.17 2.68
C VAL A 190 -0.32 6.62 2.00
N ALA A 191 -0.77 5.40 2.35
CA ALA A 191 -1.99 4.83 1.79
C ALA A 191 -3.23 5.66 2.11
N GLY A 192 -3.30 6.26 3.30
CA GLY A 192 -4.36 7.20 3.68
C GLY A 192 -4.33 8.51 2.89
N ARG A 193 -3.15 9.01 2.53
CA ARG A 193 -2.96 10.24 1.73
C ARG A 193 -3.19 10.01 0.23
N HIS A 194 -2.90 8.81 -0.27
CA HIS A 194 -2.97 8.46 -1.69
C HIS A 194 -3.80 7.17 -1.90
N PRO A 195 -5.11 7.18 -1.59
CA PRO A 195 -5.96 5.99 -1.69
C PRO A 195 -6.10 5.43 -3.12
N GLU A 196 -5.82 6.24 -4.13
CA GLU A 196 -5.93 5.90 -5.55
C GLU A 196 -4.62 5.36 -6.16
N ASP A 197 -3.56 5.21 -5.36
CA ASP A 197 -2.25 4.78 -5.86
C ASP A 197 -2.19 3.25 -6.06
N ALA A 198 -2.46 2.81 -7.30
CA ALA A 198 -2.41 1.38 -7.67
C ALA A 198 -1.08 0.70 -7.36
N LEU A 199 0.06 1.40 -7.50
CA LEU A 199 1.38 0.80 -7.27
C LEU A 199 1.63 0.62 -5.77
N LEU A 200 1.16 1.54 -4.94
CA LEU A 200 1.19 1.38 -3.49
C LEU A 200 0.26 0.25 -3.03
N ALA A 201 -0.95 0.17 -3.58
CA ALA A 201 -1.87 -0.93 -3.31
C ALA A 201 -1.27 -2.29 -3.71
N ALA A 202 -0.61 -2.36 -4.86
CA ALA A 202 0.10 -3.56 -5.32
C ALA A 202 1.25 -3.95 -4.38
N LEU A 203 2.04 -2.98 -3.90
CA LEU A 203 3.10 -3.21 -2.91
C LEU A 203 2.52 -3.79 -1.61
N ILE A 204 1.46 -3.19 -1.06
CA ILE A 204 0.81 -3.68 0.16
C ILE A 204 0.24 -5.10 -0.06
N GLY A 205 -0.38 -5.34 -1.21
CA GLY A 205 -0.90 -6.66 -1.59
C GLY A 205 0.19 -7.71 -1.68
N GLU A 206 1.32 -7.38 -2.31
CA GLU A 206 2.50 -8.25 -2.37
C GLU A 206 3.04 -8.59 -0.99
N LEU A 207 3.28 -7.58 -0.14
CA LEU A 207 3.79 -7.77 1.21
C LEU A 207 2.82 -8.61 2.07
N SER A 208 1.52 -8.41 1.89
CA SER A 208 0.49 -9.20 2.58
C SER A 208 0.48 -10.67 2.16
N MET A 209 0.78 -10.96 0.89
CA MET A 209 0.85 -12.36 0.40
C MET A 209 2.14 -13.06 0.82
N LYS A 210 3.25 -12.32 0.90
CA LYS A 210 4.59 -12.90 1.06
C LYS A 210 5.17 -12.81 2.48
N SER A 211 4.59 -12.00 3.37
CA SER A 211 5.06 -11.85 4.76
C SER A 211 3.92 -11.96 5.78
N PRO A 212 3.83 -13.08 6.53
CA PRO A 212 2.90 -13.21 7.65
C PRO A 212 3.09 -12.12 8.72
N GLU A 213 4.33 -11.71 8.98
CA GLU A 213 4.62 -10.64 9.93
C GLU A 213 4.09 -9.29 9.45
N PHE A 214 4.19 -8.99 8.14
CA PHE A 214 3.56 -7.79 7.58
C PHE A 214 2.05 -7.80 7.82
N VAL A 215 1.37 -8.92 7.56
CA VAL A 215 -0.08 -9.06 7.79
C VAL A 215 -0.44 -8.79 9.25
N ALA A 216 0.31 -9.37 10.20
CA ALA A 216 0.09 -9.17 11.63
C ALA A 216 0.23 -7.68 12.02
N LEU A 217 1.30 -7.03 11.57
CA LEU A 217 1.54 -5.60 11.84
C LEU A 217 0.51 -4.71 11.15
N TRP A 218 0.11 -5.06 9.92
CA TRP A 218 -0.89 -4.35 9.12
C TRP A 218 -2.32 -4.52 9.65
N ALA A 219 -2.60 -5.55 10.44
CA ALA A 219 -3.86 -5.69 11.16
C ALA A 219 -3.90 -4.88 12.48
N ASP A 220 -2.75 -4.64 13.12
CA ASP A 220 -2.68 -3.87 14.37
C ASP A 220 -2.75 -2.36 14.10
N HIS A 221 -3.96 -1.79 14.16
CA HIS A 221 -4.24 -0.38 13.88
C HIS A 221 -3.58 0.60 14.87
N ARG A 222 -2.94 0.11 15.94
CA ARG A 222 -2.22 0.94 16.92
C ARG A 222 -0.79 1.26 16.49
N VAL A 223 -0.27 0.63 15.42
CA VAL A 223 1.04 0.97 14.86
C VAL A 223 0.98 2.39 14.27
N LYS A 224 1.47 3.34 15.06
CA LYS A 224 1.72 4.72 14.65
C LYS A 224 3.06 4.80 13.89
N PRO A 225 3.27 5.82 13.05
CA PRO A 225 4.62 6.20 12.64
C PRO A 225 5.47 6.35 13.90
N CYS A 226 6.46 5.47 14.06
CA CYS A 226 7.33 5.47 15.21
C CYS A 226 8.61 6.19 14.79
N GLU A 227 8.89 7.32 15.44
CA GLU A 227 10.20 7.99 15.44
C GLU A 227 11.17 7.16 16.28
N ALA A 228 11.54 6.00 15.73
CA ALA A 228 12.66 5.25 16.23
C ALA A 228 13.92 5.91 15.65
N ASP A 229 14.52 6.81 16.42
CA ASP A 229 15.62 7.63 15.93
C ASP A 229 16.93 6.86 15.86
N ALA A 230 17.13 5.83 16.68
CA ALA A 230 18.41 5.10 16.78
C ALA A 230 18.26 3.58 16.64
N TYR A 231 18.93 2.94 15.68
CA TYR A 231 18.93 1.50 15.40
C TYR A 231 20.30 0.88 15.64
N GLU A 232 20.31 -0.35 16.14
CA GLU A 232 21.51 -1.18 16.16
C GLU A 232 21.50 -2.11 14.93
N LEU A 233 22.58 -2.06 14.17
CA LEU A 233 22.80 -2.84 12.96
C LEU A 233 23.85 -3.92 13.19
N ARG A 234 23.69 -5.09 12.56
CA ARG A 234 24.71 -6.12 12.38
C ARG A 234 25.24 -6.07 10.95
N HIS A 235 26.18 -5.16 10.70
CA HIS A 235 26.73 -4.95 9.37
C HIS A 235 27.72 -6.08 9.01
N PRO A 236 27.62 -6.72 7.83
CA PRO A 236 28.44 -7.87 7.47
C PRO A 236 29.95 -7.58 7.43
N LEU A 237 30.33 -6.34 7.09
CA LEU A 237 31.74 -5.95 6.95
C LEU A 237 32.34 -5.29 8.20
N VAL A 238 31.52 -4.61 9.01
CA VAL A 238 32.03 -3.78 10.14
C VAL A 238 31.40 -4.13 11.49
N GLY A 239 30.60 -5.20 11.55
CA GLY A 239 30.01 -5.71 12.78
C GLY A 239 28.89 -4.84 13.32
N ALA A 240 28.80 -4.75 14.66
CA ALA A 240 27.75 -4.00 15.34
C ALA A 240 27.92 -2.48 15.17
N VAL A 241 26.89 -1.80 14.68
CA VAL A 241 26.88 -0.35 14.47
C VAL A 241 25.59 0.25 15.00
N THR A 242 25.68 1.18 15.94
CA THR A 242 24.54 1.98 16.39
C THR A 242 24.45 3.24 15.55
N VAL A 243 23.34 3.40 14.85
CA VAL A 243 23.09 4.54 13.96
C VAL A 243 21.84 5.27 14.37
N ALA A 244 21.79 6.58 14.14
CA ALA A 244 20.55 7.33 14.12
C ALA A 244 20.06 7.56 12.69
N GLN A 245 18.76 7.47 12.44
CA GLN A 245 18.16 7.71 11.11
C GLN A 245 17.20 8.91 11.20
N GLN A 246 17.50 9.96 10.45
CA GLN A 246 16.70 11.18 10.39
C GLN A 246 16.03 11.30 9.02
N VAL A 247 14.74 11.60 9.02
CA VAL A 247 13.97 11.83 7.79
C VAL A 247 13.93 13.33 7.51
N LEU A 248 14.49 13.75 6.38
CA LEU A 248 14.39 15.13 5.88
C LEU A 248 13.43 15.18 4.70
N LEU A 249 12.48 16.11 4.75
CA LEU A 249 11.48 16.32 3.69
C LEU A 249 11.81 17.59 2.91
N PRO A 250 12.20 17.49 1.63
CA PRO A 250 12.42 18.68 0.81
C PRO A 250 11.10 19.43 0.57
N ALA A 251 11.08 20.73 0.85
CA ALA A 251 9.86 21.54 0.73
C ALA A 251 9.27 21.59 -0.69
N ARG A 252 10.12 21.50 -1.73
CA ARG A 252 9.71 21.54 -3.14
C ARG A 252 9.27 20.18 -3.69
N THR A 253 9.61 19.10 -3.01
CA THR A 253 9.29 17.72 -3.40
C THR A 253 8.85 16.92 -2.17
N PRO A 254 7.68 17.25 -1.59
CA PRO A 254 7.22 16.66 -0.32
C PRO A 254 6.92 15.15 -0.40
N GLU A 255 6.86 14.60 -1.61
CA GLU A 255 6.70 13.18 -1.89
C GLU A 255 8.04 12.41 -1.85
N GLN A 256 9.17 13.12 -1.75
CA GLN A 256 10.50 12.55 -1.57
C GLN A 256 10.96 12.74 -0.13
N SER A 257 11.80 11.83 0.35
CA SER A 257 12.44 11.96 1.65
C SER A 257 13.90 11.54 1.58
N LEU A 258 14.76 12.25 2.29
CA LEU A 258 16.13 11.82 2.52
C LEU A 258 16.19 11.12 3.87
N ILE A 259 16.76 9.92 3.90
CA ILE A 259 17.11 9.25 5.15
C ILE A 259 18.60 9.50 5.37
N VAL A 260 18.90 10.36 6.34
CA VAL A 260 20.26 10.68 6.75
C VAL A 260 20.61 9.80 7.93
N VAL A 261 21.73 9.08 7.81
CA VAL A 261 22.17 8.14 8.84
C VAL A 261 23.39 8.71 9.55
N THR A 262 23.28 8.94 10.85
CA THR A 262 24.36 9.51 11.69
C THR A 262 24.78 8.53 12.77
N THR A 263 25.91 8.81 13.41
CA THR A 263 26.41 8.06 14.58
C THR A 263 26.80 9.06 15.64
N ALA A 264 26.88 8.63 16.90
CA ALA A 264 27.37 9.51 17.96
C ALA A 264 28.84 9.87 17.71
N GLU A 265 29.17 11.15 17.87
CA GLU A 265 30.53 11.66 17.70
C GLU A 265 31.52 10.96 18.64
N GLY A 266 32.68 10.57 18.11
CA GLY A 266 33.74 9.86 18.84
C GLY A 266 33.42 8.39 19.14
N SER A 267 32.28 7.86 18.68
CA SER A 267 31.88 6.48 18.98
C SER A 267 32.62 5.43 18.15
N ALA A 268 32.63 4.19 18.63
CA ALA A 268 33.09 3.05 17.83
C ALA A 268 32.27 2.88 16.54
N SER A 269 30.98 3.21 16.57
CA SER A 269 30.10 3.18 15.40
C SER A 269 30.48 4.22 14.34
N GLU A 270 30.90 5.42 14.75
CA GLU A 270 31.42 6.43 13.82
C GLU A 270 32.67 5.91 13.09
N ASN A 271 33.61 5.33 13.85
CA ASN A 271 34.83 4.74 13.29
C ASN A 271 34.53 3.57 12.33
N ALA A 272 33.56 2.71 12.67
CA ALA A 272 33.13 1.61 11.82
C ALA A 272 32.52 2.12 10.49
N VAL A 273 31.65 3.13 10.55
CA VAL A 273 31.06 3.75 9.33
C VAL A 273 32.13 4.45 8.50
N ARG A 274 33.09 5.13 9.12
CA ARG A 274 34.23 5.75 8.41
C ARG A 274 35.11 4.68 7.73
N LEU A 275 35.35 3.54 8.38
CA LEU A 275 36.10 2.42 7.79
C LEU A 275 35.37 1.86 6.57
N LEU A 276 34.05 1.66 6.67
CA LEU A 276 33.21 1.20 5.57
C LEU A 276 33.28 2.16 4.36
N GLY A 277 33.29 3.47 4.60
CA GLY A 277 33.40 4.47 3.54
C GLY A 277 34.73 4.45 2.79
N ARG A 278 35.82 4.02 3.43
CA ARG A 278 37.11 3.86 2.77
C ARG A 278 37.08 2.68 1.78
N SER A 279 36.54 1.53 2.22
CA SER A 279 36.41 0.36 1.33
C SER A 279 35.45 0.59 0.16
N ALA A 280 34.38 1.36 0.37
CA ALA A 280 33.36 1.63 -0.65
C ALA A 280 33.80 2.63 -1.74
N LEU A 281 34.89 3.38 -1.50
CA LEU A 281 35.48 4.31 -2.47
C LEU A 281 36.65 3.71 -3.26
N GLU A 282 37.15 2.55 -2.84
CA GLU A 282 38.24 1.82 -3.49
C GLU A 282 37.75 0.81 -4.54
N THR A 283 36.43 0.61 -4.66
CA THR A 283 35.76 -0.27 -5.64
C THR A 283 34.88 0.55 -6.57
#